data_AF-A0A963QDL5-F1
#
_entry.id   AF-A0A963QDL5-F1
#
_cell.length_a   1.000
_cell.length_b   1.000
_cell.length_c   1.000
_cell.angle_alpha   90.00
_cell.angle_beta   90.00
_cell.angle_gamma   90.00
#
_symmetry.space_group_name_H-M   'P 1'
#
loop_
_entity.id
_entity.type
_entity.pdbx_description
1 polymer ?
#
loop_
_entity_poly.entity_id
_entity_poly.type
_entity_poly.pdbx_seq_one_letter_code
_entity_poly.pdbx_strand_id
1 'polypeptide(L)'
;MARSRGIDPKRFRAALRGAGLQWHSHNGRWEVRIGSAEHADMTRVLDMLAHGRAIKPATSTAPNRSPSSVRASSDESWIIDICDAVLGKKAFRQHRFPFLQGDPGPSGRRSLLPVDAYYHDLRLVIEYHERQHTQRVKLFDDRITVSGVPRGEQRRRYDDYRRTLLPKHGYGLVIFDYAEFDHTSGGQLVRNSRDREIVTARLQAYLTAPDT
;
A
#
# COMPACT_ATOMS: atom_id res chain seq x y z
N MET A 1 21.06 -0.47 -26.36
CA MET A 1 21.57 -1.71 -25.76
C MET A 1 20.93 -2.99 -26.35
N ALA A 2 19.62 -3.21 -26.24
CA ALA A 2 19.01 -4.46 -26.76
C ALA A 2 19.06 -4.59 -28.30
N ARG A 3 18.66 -3.54 -29.02
CA ARG A 3 18.65 -3.52 -30.49
C ARG A 3 20.04 -3.74 -31.10
N SER A 4 21.10 -3.19 -30.49
CA SER A 4 22.48 -3.36 -30.94
C SER A 4 23.02 -4.78 -30.75
N ARG A 5 22.29 -5.67 -30.05
CA ARG A 5 22.60 -7.09 -29.90
C ARG A 5 21.55 -8.01 -30.55
N GLY A 6 20.71 -7.47 -31.43
CA GLY A 6 19.66 -8.25 -32.11
C GLY A 6 18.53 -8.75 -31.19
N ILE A 7 18.43 -8.23 -29.95
CA ILE A 7 17.42 -8.65 -28.97
C ILE A 7 16.23 -7.70 -29.00
N ASP A 8 15.02 -8.27 -29.03
CA ASP A 8 13.77 -7.52 -28.92
C ASP A 8 13.75 -6.70 -27.59
N PRO A 9 13.62 -5.37 -27.65
CA PRO A 9 13.52 -4.51 -26.47
C PRO A 9 12.41 -4.91 -25.48
N LYS A 10 11.29 -5.48 -25.95
CA LYS A 10 10.21 -5.97 -25.06
C LYS A 10 10.67 -7.19 -24.26
N ARG A 11 11.34 -8.15 -24.90
CA ARG A 11 11.92 -9.33 -24.23
C ARG A 11 12.99 -8.93 -23.22
N PHE A 12 13.84 -7.97 -23.58
CA PHE A 12 14.84 -7.44 -22.65
C PHE A 12 14.20 -6.76 -21.42
N ARG A 13 13.17 -5.93 -21.60
CA ARG A 13 12.44 -5.33 -20.47
C ARG A 13 11.74 -6.37 -19.58
N ALA A 14 11.21 -7.45 -20.16
CA ALA A 14 10.65 -8.55 -19.40
C ALA A 14 11.72 -9.26 -18.55
N ALA A 15 12.88 -9.53 -19.13
CA ALA A 15 14.03 -10.12 -18.43
C ALA A 15 14.54 -9.23 -17.28
N LEU A 16 14.64 -7.92 -17.50
CA LEU A 16 15.04 -6.96 -16.47
C LEU A 16 14.05 -6.92 -15.29
N ARG A 17 12.74 -7.03 -15.55
CA ARG A 17 11.73 -7.16 -14.50
C ARG A 17 11.87 -8.46 -13.72
N GLY A 18 12.16 -9.57 -14.40
CA GLY A 18 12.41 -10.87 -13.76
C GLY A 18 13.70 -10.92 -12.94
N ALA A 19 14.67 -10.06 -13.23
CA ALA A 19 15.96 -10.03 -12.53
C ALA A 19 15.91 -9.37 -11.14
N GLY A 20 14.79 -8.75 -10.75
CA GLY A 20 14.60 -8.21 -9.39
C GLY A 20 15.56 -7.08 -9.02
N LEU A 21 15.94 -6.24 -9.99
CA LEU A 21 16.90 -5.15 -9.81
C LEU A 21 16.33 -4.07 -8.87
N GLN A 22 16.86 -3.99 -7.64
CA GLN A 22 16.31 -3.13 -6.58
C GLN A 22 16.40 -1.63 -6.87
N TRP A 23 17.31 -1.21 -7.76
CA TRP A 23 17.45 0.18 -8.17
C TRP A 23 16.37 0.63 -9.18
N HIS A 24 15.62 -0.31 -9.76
CA HIS A 24 14.57 0.02 -10.73
C HIS A 24 13.21 0.17 -10.03
N SER A 25 12.59 1.35 -10.19
CA SER A 25 11.27 1.63 -9.63
C SER A 25 10.15 1.02 -10.47
N HIS A 26 9.03 0.69 -9.84
CA HIS A 26 7.85 0.16 -10.54
C HIS A 26 7.36 1.18 -11.59
N ASN A 27 7.26 0.75 -12.86
CA ASN A 27 6.96 1.57 -14.03
C ASN A 27 8.01 2.66 -14.40
N GLY A 28 9.18 2.64 -13.77
CA GLY A 28 10.29 3.53 -14.12
C GLY A 28 10.83 3.29 -15.53
N ARG A 29 11.41 4.32 -16.13
CA ARG A 29 12.12 4.19 -17.42
C ARG A 29 13.37 3.33 -17.23
N TRP A 30 13.63 2.42 -18.17
CA TRP A 30 14.87 1.61 -18.22
C TRP A 30 16.01 2.43 -18.83
N GLU A 31 16.27 3.58 -18.23
CA GLU A 31 17.27 4.56 -18.66
C GLU A 31 18.27 4.73 -17.52
N VAL A 32 19.54 4.43 -17.79
CA VAL A 32 20.64 4.48 -16.81
C VAL A 32 21.85 5.11 -17.47
N ARG A 33 22.72 5.74 -16.66
CA ARG A 33 23.95 6.33 -17.16
C ARG A 33 24.90 5.23 -17.64
N ILE A 34 25.40 5.33 -18.87
CA ILE A 34 26.38 4.39 -19.42
C ILE A 34 27.61 4.35 -18.52
N GLY A 35 28.04 3.14 -18.14
CA GLY A 35 29.16 2.91 -17.23
C GLY A 35 28.82 2.95 -15.74
N SER A 36 27.55 3.12 -15.35
CA SER A 36 27.13 2.98 -13.94
C SER A 36 26.98 1.51 -13.52
N ALA A 37 26.82 1.27 -12.21
CA ALA A 37 26.52 -0.07 -11.67
C ALA A 37 25.19 -0.62 -12.24
N GLU A 38 24.19 0.24 -12.41
CA GLU A 38 22.90 -0.08 -13.00
C GLU A 38 23.04 -0.45 -14.49
N HIS A 39 23.92 0.24 -15.23
CA HIS A 39 24.27 -0.13 -16.60
C HIS A 39 24.99 -1.49 -16.67
N ALA A 40 25.84 -1.81 -15.71
CA ALA A 40 26.51 -3.11 -15.61
C ALA A 40 25.50 -4.24 -15.34
N ASP A 41 24.52 -4.02 -14.45
CA ASP A 41 23.44 -4.98 -14.20
C ASP A 41 22.57 -5.20 -15.44
N MET A 42 22.20 -4.12 -16.15
CA MET A 42 21.45 -4.23 -17.40
C MET A 42 22.22 -5.00 -18.47
N THR A 43 23.53 -4.77 -18.57
CA THR A 43 24.42 -5.50 -19.49
C THR A 43 24.48 -6.98 -19.12
N ARG A 44 24.60 -7.32 -17.83
CA ARG A 44 24.61 -8.70 -17.33
C ARG A 44 23.32 -9.44 -17.69
N VAL A 45 22.16 -8.82 -17.50
CA VAL A 45 20.86 -9.42 -17.87
C VAL A 45 20.75 -9.60 -19.38
N LEU A 46 21.27 -8.65 -20.17
CA LEU A 46 21.27 -8.75 -21.63
C LEU A 46 22.18 -9.90 -22.10
N ASP A 47 23.35 -10.06 -21.49
CA ASP A 47 24.26 -11.18 -21.75
C ASP A 47 23.61 -12.52 -21.42
N MET A 48 22.97 -12.65 -20.26
CA MET A 48 22.26 -13.87 -19.87
C MET A 48 21.15 -14.23 -20.86
N LEU A 49 20.40 -13.22 -21.33
CA LEU A 49 19.33 -13.39 -22.30
C LEU A 49 19.85 -13.78 -23.70
N ALA A 50 21.00 -13.25 -24.11
CA ALA A 50 21.64 -13.60 -25.39
C ALA A 50 22.14 -15.06 -25.42
N HIS A 51 22.56 -15.59 -24.27
CA HIS A 51 23.14 -16.94 -24.16
C HIS A 51 22.12 -17.99 -23.65
N GLY A 52 20.83 -17.65 -23.58
CA GLY A 52 19.75 -18.58 -23.19
C GLY A 52 19.83 -19.11 -21.77
N ARG A 53 20.54 -18.43 -20.86
CA ARG A 53 20.73 -18.89 -19.46
C ARG A 53 19.61 -18.40 -18.56
N ALA A 54 19.20 -19.24 -17.60
CA ALA A 54 18.19 -18.88 -16.60
C ALA A 54 18.65 -17.68 -15.74
N ILE A 55 17.76 -16.70 -15.57
CA ILE A 55 18.01 -15.48 -14.79
C ILE A 55 17.86 -15.83 -13.31
N LYS A 56 18.98 -15.83 -12.56
CA LYS A 56 18.98 -15.97 -11.10
C LYS A 56 18.97 -14.58 -10.45
N PRO A 57 18.24 -14.38 -9.33
CA PRO A 57 18.29 -13.12 -8.59
C PRO A 57 19.72 -12.87 -8.08
N ALA A 58 20.23 -11.65 -8.25
CA ALA A 58 21.58 -11.30 -7.85
C ALA A 58 21.68 -11.22 -6.31
N THR A 59 22.53 -12.06 -5.71
CA THR A 59 23.01 -11.91 -4.33
C THR A 59 24.17 -10.91 -4.26
N SER A 60 24.19 -10.14 -3.18
CA SER A 60 24.93 -8.90 -2.92
C SER A 60 26.45 -8.95 -2.95
N THR A 61 27.07 -7.82 -3.32
CA THR A 61 28.23 -7.26 -2.61
C THR A 61 28.04 -5.75 -2.49
N ALA A 62 28.06 -5.23 -1.25
CA ALA A 62 27.89 -3.80 -0.97
C ALA A 62 29.05 -2.97 -1.57
N PRO A 63 28.77 -1.71 -1.94
CA PRO A 63 29.23 -0.66 -1.06
C PRO A 63 28.16 0.40 -0.80
N ASN A 64 28.21 0.91 0.43
CA ASN A 64 27.64 2.15 0.96
C ASN A 64 26.77 2.95 -0.04
N ARG A 65 25.46 2.71 -0.03
CA ARG A 65 24.48 3.53 -0.76
C ARG A 65 23.72 4.39 0.24
N SER A 66 23.91 5.70 0.09
CA SER A 66 22.97 6.73 0.54
C SER A 66 21.53 6.31 0.20
N PRO A 67 20.53 6.65 1.03
CA PRO A 67 19.20 6.04 0.97
C PRO A 67 18.53 6.38 -0.36
N SER A 68 18.63 5.47 -1.32
CA SER A 68 17.89 5.53 -2.56
C SER A 68 16.43 5.22 -2.24
N SER A 69 15.60 6.25 -2.34
CA SER A 69 14.13 6.25 -2.35
C SER A 69 13.48 4.90 -2.07
N VAL A 70 13.24 4.65 -0.78
CA VAL A 70 12.17 3.77 -0.31
C VAL A 70 10.97 4.00 -1.23
N ARG A 71 10.39 2.94 -1.82
CA ARG A 71 9.08 3.04 -2.47
C ARG A 71 8.22 3.91 -1.56
N ALA A 72 7.72 5.04 -2.04
CA ALA A 72 6.88 5.88 -1.20
C ALA A 72 5.79 4.96 -0.61
N SER A 73 5.83 4.74 0.70
CA SER A 73 4.82 3.96 1.41
C SER A 73 3.45 4.53 1.03
N SER A 74 2.37 3.76 0.97
CA SER A 74 1.04 4.36 0.73
C SER A 74 0.76 5.41 1.81
N ASP A 75 -0.14 6.35 1.52
CA ASP A 75 -0.55 7.34 2.53
C ASP A 75 -1.22 6.65 3.72
N GLU A 76 -1.99 5.59 3.48
CA GLU A 76 -2.46 4.64 4.50
C GLU A 76 -1.30 4.14 5.38
N SER A 77 -0.24 3.59 4.76
CA SER A 77 0.90 3.06 5.52
C SER A 77 1.61 4.15 6.32
N TRP A 78 1.77 5.36 5.75
CA TRP A 78 2.38 6.49 6.43
C TRP A 78 1.61 6.89 7.69
N ILE A 79 0.29 7.10 7.58
CA ILE A 79 -0.53 7.50 8.71
C ILE A 79 -0.58 6.42 9.79
N ILE A 80 -0.70 5.14 9.41
CA ILE A 80 -0.72 4.06 10.41
C ILE A 80 0.67 3.89 11.06
N ASP A 81 1.78 4.14 10.35
CA ASP A 81 3.11 4.14 10.97
C ASP A 81 3.25 5.26 12.00
N ILE A 82 2.64 6.43 11.77
CA ILE A 82 2.54 7.50 12.78
C ILE A 82 1.66 7.04 13.95
N CYS A 83 0.52 6.39 13.70
CA CYS A 83 -0.33 5.85 14.75
C CYS A 83 0.41 4.84 15.63
N ASP A 84 1.19 3.94 15.02
CA ASP A 84 2.04 2.98 15.74
C ASP A 84 3.03 3.71 16.67
N ALA A 85 3.67 4.77 16.16
CA ALA A 85 4.65 5.55 16.91
C ALA A 85 4.02 6.41 18.02
N VAL A 86 2.80 6.91 17.81
CA VAL A 86 2.04 7.68 18.81
C VAL A 86 1.52 6.78 19.93
N LEU A 87 0.97 5.61 19.58
CA LEU A 87 0.43 4.65 20.55
C LEU A 87 1.52 3.80 21.21
N GLY A 88 2.75 3.82 20.69
CA GLY A 88 3.85 2.97 21.17
C GLY A 88 3.61 1.47 20.94
N LYS A 89 2.75 1.10 19.98
CA LYS A 89 2.29 -0.28 19.71
C LYS A 89 2.32 -0.56 18.22
N LYS A 90 2.45 -1.83 17.82
CA LYS A 90 2.33 -2.24 16.41
C LYS A 90 0.95 -2.80 16.11
N ALA A 91 0.30 -2.27 15.09
CA ALA A 91 -0.97 -2.81 14.60
C ALA A 91 -0.81 -4.11 13.81
N PHE A 92 -1.84 -4.95 13.87
CA PHE A 92 -2.10 -5.97 12.86
C PHE A 92 -2.69 -5.30 11.61
N ARG A 93 -1.92 -5.28 10.51
CA ARG A 93 -2.36 -4.67 9.25
C ARG A 93 -3.33 -5.59 8.50
N GLN A 94 -4.34 -5.02 7.85
CA GLN A 94 -5.34 -5.76 7.07
C GLN A 94 -6.01 -6.89 7.85
N HIS A 95 -6.20 -6.70 9.16
CA HIS A 95 -6.79 -7.71 10.04
C HIS A 95 -8.23 -8.02 9.64
N ARG A 96 -8.67 -9.27 9.83
CA ARG A 96 -9.99 -9.74 9.39
C ARG A 96 -10.73 -10.37 10.56
N PHE A 97 -11.78 -9.69 11.01
CA PHE A 97 -12.66 -10.21 12.03
C PHE A 97 -13.68 -11.20 11.44
N PRO A 98 -13.96 -12.35 12.09
CA PRO A 98 -14.95 -13.32 11.59
C PRO A 98 -16.38 -12.74 11.46
N PHE A 99 -16.74 -11.75 12.29
CA PHE A 99 -18.05 -11.09 12.26
C PHE A 99 -18.16 -10.02 11.18
N LEU A 100 -17.05 -9.52 10.62
CA LEU A 100 -17.04 -8.44 9.64
C LEU A 100 -16.97 -9.02 8.23
N GLN A 101 -18.15 -9.31 7.68
CA GLN A 101 -18.29 -10.01 6.40
C GLN A 101 -18.77 -9.09 5.29
N GLY A 102 -18.28 -9.32 4.08
CA GLY A 102 -18.71 -8.66 2.87
C GLY A 102 -19.96 -9.28 2.25
N ASP A 103 -20.21 -8.89 1.01
CA ASP A 103 -21.31 -9.44 0.21
C ASP A 103 -21.10 -10.93 -0.08
N PRO A 104 -22.20 -11.70 -0.22
CA PRO A 104 -22.11 -13.08 -0.69
C PRO A 104 -21.66 -13.11 -2.16
N GLY A 105 -20.73 -14.01 -2.46
CA GLY A 105 -20.39 -14.38 -3.82
C GLY A 105 -21.42 -15.32 -4.44
N PRO A 106 -21.20 -15.79 -5.69
CA PRO A 106 -22.18 -16.59 -6.43
C PRO A 106 -22.41 -17.97 -5.78
N SER A 107 -21.46 -18.46 -4.99
CA SER A 107 -21.57 -19.68 -4.20
C SER A 107 -22.17 -19.48 -2.81
N GLY A 108 -22.65 -18.27 -2.48
CA GLY A 108 -23.14 -17.89 -1.16
C GLY A 108 -22.04 -17.62 -0.12
N ARG A 109 -20.77 -17.95 -0.41
CA ARG A 109 -19.63 -17.66 0.49
C ARG A 109 -19.40 -16.16 0.61
N ARG A 110 -19.06 -15.71 1.82
CA ARG A 110 -18.73 -14.30 2.13
C ARG A 110 -17.24 -14.16 2.43
N SER A 111 -16.63 -13.14 1.87
CA SER A 111 -15.26 -12.77 2.22
C SER A 111 -15.26 -11.92 3.49
N LEU A 112 -14.31 -12.17 4.40
CA LEU A 112 -14.11 -11.27 5.54
C LEU A 112 -13.54 -9.94 5.04
N LEU A 113 -14.02 -8.81 5.57
CA LEU A 113 -13.50 -7.50 5.20
C LEU A 113 -12.25 -7.20 6.02
N PRO A 114 -11.15 -6.73 5.39
CA PRO A 114 -9.99 -6.27 6.12
C PRO A 114 -10.26 -4.91 6.76
N VAL A 115 -9.64 -4.66 7.90
CA VAL A 115 -9.45 -3.33 8.49
C VAL A 115 -8.00 -2.89 8.31
N ASP A 116 -7.74 -1.60 8.12
CA ASP A 116 -6.38 -1.15 7.77
C ASP A 116 -5.37 -1.44 8.90
N ALA A 117 -5.73 -1.10 10.14
CA ALA A 117 -4.92 -1.37 11.33
C ALA A 117 -5.78 -1.79 12.54
N TYR A 118 -5.35 -2.86 13.24
CA TYR A 118 -5.96 -3.30 14.49
C TYR A 118 -4.94 -3.36 15.64
N TYR A 119 -5.21 -2.63 16.72
CA TYR A 119 -4.43 -2.62 17.96
C TYR A 119 -5.16 -3.46 19.02
N HIS A 120 -4.66 -4.67 19.25
CA HIS A 120 -5.35 -5.65 20.09
C HIS A 120 -5.50 -5.21 21.55
N ASP A 121 -4.42 -4.70 22.15
CA ASP A 121 -4.40 -4.28 23.57
C ASP A 121 -5.42 -3.16 23.86
N LEU A 122 -5.66 -2.33 22.85
CA LEU A 122 -6.53 -1.16 22.95
C LEU A 122 -7.96 -1.44 22.47
N ARG A 123 -8.20 -2.65 21.95
CA ARG A 123 -9.43 -3.01 21.21
C ARG A 123 -9.79 -1.92 20.18
N LEU A 124 -8.80 -1.38 19.49
CA LEU A 124 -8.95 -0.23 18.60
C LEU A 124 -8.68 -0.62 17.15
N VAL A 125 -9.57 -0.21 16.26
CA VAL A 125 -9.36 -0.23 14.80
C VAL A 125 -9.12 1.18 14.30
N ILE A 126 -8.13 1.32 13.42
CA ILE A 126 -7.84 2.55 12.67
C ILE A 126 -8.02 2.28 11.17
N GLU A 127 -8.73 3.17 10.49
CA GLU A 127 -8.90 3.20 9.03
C GLU A 127 -8.40 4.53 8.47
N TYR A 128 -7.83 4.52 7.26
CA TYR A 128 -7.43 5.72 6.53
C TYR A 128 -8.21 5.84 5.22
N HIS A 129 -8.99 6.91 5.08
CA HIS A 129 -9.81 7.16 3.90
C HIS A 129 -9.10 8.11 2.94
N GLU A 130 -8.55 7.55 1.86
CA GLU A 130 -8.01 8.32 0.73
C GLU A 130 -9.13 9.08 -0.01
N ARG A 131 -8.76 10.12 -0.78
CA ARG A 131 -9.70 10.93 -1.59
C ARG A 131 -10.65 10.13 -2.48
N GLN A 132 -10.23 8.94 -2.93
CA GLN A 132 -11.07 8.06 -3.74
C GLN A 132 -12.28 7.49 -2.98
N HIS A 133 -12.35 7.66 -1.66
CA HIS A 133 -13.54 7.36 -0.84
C HIS A 133 -14.58 8.49 -0.87
N THR A 134 -14.21 9.73 -1.23
CA THR A 134 -15.10 10.91 -1.24
C THR A 134 -15.49 11.38 -2.64
N GLN A 135 -14.67 11.15 -3.67
CA GLN A 135 -14.97 11.59 -5.04
C GLN A 135 -15.25 10.41 -5.98
N ARG A 136 -16.44 10.39 -6.58
CA ARG A 136 -16.90 9.34 -7.49
C ARG A 136 -16.01 9.29 -8.73
N VAL A 137 -15.33 8.18 -8.98
CA VAL A 137 -14.57 7.94 -10.21
C VAL A 137 -15.39 7.02 -11.10
N LYS A 138 -16.15 7.61 -12.05
CA LYS A 138 -17.11 6.89 -12.94
C LYS A 138 -16.55 5.55 -13.48
N LEU A 139 -15.31 5.54 -13.97
CA LEU A 139 -14.70 4.35 -14.57
C LEU A 139 -14.54 3.17 -13.59
N PHE A 140 -14.27 3.44 -12.31
CA PHE A 140 -14.04 2.40 -11.31
C PHE A 140 -15.29 2.10 -10.48
N ASP A 141 -16.09 3.12 -10.16
CA ASP A 141 -17.22 3.01 -9.26
C ASP A 141 -18.43 2.36 -9.90
N ASP A 142 -18.61 2.52 -11.21
CA ASP A 142 -19.72 1.95 -11.96
C ASP A 142 -19.46 0.49 -12.40
N ARG A 143 -18.26 -0.04 -12.10
CA ARG A 143 -17.95 -1.46 -12.36
C ARG A 143 -18.82 -2.33 -11.46
N ILE A 144 -19.64 -3.17 -12.09
CA ILE A 144 -20.46 -4.16 -11.38
C ILE A 144 -19.55 -5.16 -10.68
N THR A 145 -19.82 -5.37 -9.39
CA THR A 145 -19.12 -6.33 -8.53
C THR A 145 -19.77 -7.70 -8.66
N VAL A 146 -19.12 -8.71 -8.06
CA VAL A 146 -19.61 -10.09 -8.06
C VAL A 146 -20.99 -10.22 -7.39
N SER A 147 -21.35 -9.31 -6.50
CA SER A 147 -22.66 -9.26 -5.82
C SER A 147 -23.72 -8.47 -6.59
N GLY A 148 -23.42 -8.02 -7.82
CA GLY A 148 -24.38 -7.33 -8.68
C GLY A 148 -24.54 -5.82 -8.40
N VAL A 149 -23.81 -5.27 -7.44
CA VAL A 149 -23.83 -3.82 -7.13
C VAL A 149 -22.63 -3.09 -7.72
N PRO A 150 -22.72 -1.79 -8.01
CA PRO A 150 -21.56 -0.98 -8.40
C PRO A 150 -20.48 -0.97 -7.31
N ARG A 151 -19.20 -0.97 -7.71
CA ARG A 151 -18.06 -0.99 -6.80
C ARG A 151 -18.05 0.18 -5.82
N GLY A 152 -18.48 1.36 -6.24
CA GLY A 152 -18.59 2.53 -5.36
C GLY A 152 -19.63 2.32 -4.25
N GLU A 153 -20.77 1.71 -4.57
CA GLU A 153 -21.79 1.37 -3.59
C GLU A 153 -21.31 0.29 -2.62
N GLN A 154 -20.62 -0.74 -3.13
CA GLN A 154 -20.04 -1.78 -2.30
C GLN A 154 -19.06 -1.22 -1.27
N ARG A 155 -18.19 -0.27 -1.66
CA ARG A 155 -17.25 0.39 -0.74
C ARG A 155 -17.99 1.12 0.38
N ARG A 156 -19.02 1.91 0.03
CA ARG A 156 -19.85 2.63 1.01
C ARG A 156 -20.51 1.68 2.01
N ARG A 157 -21.11 0.59 1.52
CA ARG A 157 -21.71 -0.44 2.39
C ARG A 157 -20.68 -1.04 3.37
N TYR A 158 -19.47 -1.31 2.90
CA TYR A 158 -18.41 -1.88 3.74
C TYR A 158 -17.90 -0.89 4.78
N ASP A 159 -17.79 0.39 4.44
CA ASP A 159 -17.44 1.45 5.38
C ASP A 159 -18.53 1.58 6.48
N ASP A 160 -19.80 1.51 6.09
CA ASP A 160 -20.94 1.50 7.04
C ASP A 160 -20.97 0.24 7.92
N TYR A 161 -20.61 -0.93 7.38
CA TYR A 161 -20.48 -2.17 8.17
C TYR A 161 -19.40 -2.03 9.23
N ARG A 162 -18.22 -1.48 8.89
CA ARG A 162 -17.16 -1.24 9.88
C ARG A 162 -17.65 -0.30 10.98
N ARG A 163 -18.25 0.84 10.61
CA ARG A 163 -18.80 1.83 11.55
C ARG A 163 -19.88 1.25 12.47
N THR A 164 -20.67 0.31 11.97
CA THR A 164 -21.77 -0.27 12.74
C THR A 164 -21.34 -1.47 13.58
N LEU A 165 -20.56 -2.39 13.01
CA LEU A 165 -20.27 -3.68 13.63
C LEU A 165 -19.09 -3.59 14.61
N LEU A 166 -18.04 -2.82 14.33
CA LEU A 166 -16.90 -2.73 15.24
C LEU A 166 -17.33 -2.25 16.64
N PRO A 167 -18.11 -1.15 16.80
CA PRO A 167 -18.57 -0.73 18.12
C PRO A 167 -19.53 -1.73 18.77
N LYS A 168 -20.41 -2.38 18.00
CA LYS A 168 -21.32 -3.43 18.52
C LYS A 168 -20.57 -4.62 19.12
N HIS A 169 -19.36 -4.89 18.64
CA HIS A 169 -18.48 -5.94 19.17
C HIS A 169 -17.46 -5.41 20.19
N GLY A 170 -17.61 -4.17 20.66
CA GLY A 170 -16.77 -3.57 21.70
C GLY A 170 -15.37 -3.19 21.18
N TYR A 171 -15.25 -2.79 19.92
CA TYR A 171 -14.05 -2.22 19.36
C TYR A 171 -14.23 -0.71 19.12
N GLY A 172 -13.24 0.07 19.53
CA GLY A 172 -13.12 1.46 19.11
C GLY A 172 -12.83 1.56 17.62
N LEU A 173 -13.31 2.61 16.97
CA LEU A 173 -13.02 2.91 15.57
C LEU A 173 -12.61 4.38 15.45
N VAL A 174 -11.42 4.61 14.92
CA VAL A 174 -10.96 5.95 14.52
C VAL A 174 -10.70 5.92 13.02
N ILE A 175 -11.37 6.82 12.29
CA ILE A 175 -11.17 7.02 10.86
C ILE A 175 -10.38 8.32 10.68
N PHE A 176 -9.31 8.26 9.89
CA PHE A 176 -8.58 9.42 9.43
C PHE A 176 -8.95 9.69 7.97
N ASP A 177 -9.53 10.85 7.68
CA ASP A 177 -9.78 11.28 6.30
C ASP A 177 -8.57 12.04 5.76
N TYR A 178 -8.23 11.83 4.49
CA TYR A 178 -7.12 12.56 3.84
C TYR A 178 -7.25 14.09 3.97
N ALA A 179 -8.48 14.61 4.05
CA ALA A 179 -8.75 16.04 4.17
C ALA A 179 -8.34 16.63 5.54
N GLU A 180 -8.10 15.78 6.55
CA GLU A 180 -7.57 16.22 7.85
C GLU A 180 -6.10 16.64 7.75
N PHE A 181 -5.39 16.18 6.70
CA PHE A 181 -3.95 16.37 6.51
C PHE A 181 -3.66 17.31 5.34
N ASP A 182 -2.43 17.81 5.28
CA ASP A 182 -1.96 18.55 4.12
C ASP A 182 -1.82 17.59 2.93
N HIS A 183 -2.40 17.96 1.79
CA HIS A 183 -2.44 17.11 0.61
C HIS A 183 -2.31 17.91 -0.68
N THR A 184 -1.83 17.25 -1.73
CA THR A 184 -1.78 17.80 -3.08
C THR A 184 -3.19 17.98 -3.63
N SER A 185 -3.36 18.74 -4.71
CA SER A 185 -4.62 18.77 -5.47
C SER A 185 -5.04 17.40 -6.03
N GLY A 186 -4.14 16.41 -6.03
CA GLY A 186 -4.39 15.01 -6.37
C GLY A 186 -4.90 14.16 -5.21
N GLY A 187 -4.93 14.70 -3.99
CA GLY A 187 -5.33 14.00 -2.77
C GLY A 187 -4.24 13.13 -2.15
N GLN A 188 -2.99 13.24 -2.61
CA GLN A 188 -1.85 12.57 -1.96
C GLN A 188 -1.33 13.41 -0.80
N LEU A 189 -0.90 12.78 0.29
CA LEU A 189 -0.38 13.49 1.46
C LEU A 189 0.91 14.25 1.15
N VAL A 190 0.98 15.48 1.65
CA VAL A 190 2.21 16.27 1.77
C VAL A 190 2.76 16.03 3.17
N ARG A 191 3.53 14.95 3.29
CA ARG A 191 4.02 14.43 4.58
C ARG A 191 4.85 15.44 5.33
N ASN A 192 4.43 15.76 6.56
CA ASN A 192 5.12 16.74 7.38
C ASN A 192 4.87 16.49 8.89
N SER A 193 5.46 17.31 9.76
CA SER A 193 5.38 17.12 11.21
C SER A 193 3.96 17.25 11.77
N ARG A 194 3.09 18.02 11.12
CA ARG A 194 1.69 18.24 11.51
C ARG A 194 0.87 16.96 11.48
N ASP A 195 1.23 16.00 10.62
CA ASP A 195 0.57 14.68 10.57
C ASP A 195 0.58 14.01 11.95
N ARG A 196 1.71 14.11 12.67
CA ARG A 196 1.86 13.55 14.02
C ARG A 196 1.00 14.30 15.04
N GLU A 197 0.88 15.62 14.92
CA GLU A 197 0.05 16.43 15.81
C GLU A 197 -1.43 16.06 15.67
N ILE A 198 -1.91 15.94 14.43
CA ILE A 198 -3.29 15.52 14.11
C ILE A 198 -3.55 14.11 14.68
N VAL A 199 -2.66 13.15 14.39
CA VAL A 199 -2.80 11.78 14.89
C VAL A 199 -2.80 11.74 16.42
N THR A 200 -1.90 12.47 17.08
CA THR A 200 -1.84 12.53 18.55
C THR A 200 -3.13 13.07 19.14
N ALA A 201 -3.64 14.17 18.61
CA ALA A 201 -4.90 14.76 19.07
C ALA A 201 -6.10 13.81 18.89
N ARG A 202 -6.19 13.12 17.75
CA ARG A 202 -7.26 12.17 17.44
C ARG A 202 -7.20 10.90 18.31
N LEU A 203 -6.01 10.50 18.73
CA LEU A 203 -5.79 9.30 19.55
C LEU A 203 -5.65 9.57 21.05
N GLN A 204 -5.87 10.80 21.50
CA GLN A 204 -5.66 11.20 22.89
C GLN A 204 -6.35 10.27 23.91
N ALA A 205 -7.59 9.85 23.64
CA ALA A 205 -8.35 8.95 24.51
C ALA A 205 -7.70 7.56 24.70
N TYR A 206 -6.82 7.14 23.78
CA TYR A 206 -6.14 5.85 23.80
C TYR A 206 -4.70 5.93 24.33
N LEU A 207 -4.18 7.15 24.53
CA LEU A 207 -2.89 7.40 25.18
C LEU A 207 -3.01 7.42 26.70
N THR A 208 -4.22 7.70 27.20
CA THR A 208 -4.51 7.86 28.63
C THR A 208 -5.42 6.73 29.09
N ALA A 209 -4.99 5.47 28.93
CA ALA A 209 -5.67 4.39 29.66
C ALA A 209 -5.18 4.43 31.11
N PRO A 210 -6.06 4.55 32.12
CA PRO A 210 -5.66 4.42 33.51
C PRO A 210 -5.19 2.98 33.73
N ASP A 211 -3.98 2.82 34.29
CA ASP A 211 -3.53 1.56 34.87
C ASP A 211 -4.65 1.07 35.80
N THR A 212 -5.32 -0.02 35.42
CA THR A 212 -6.28 -0.72 36.29
C THR A 212 -5.63 -1.98 36.80
#